data_AF-A0A098QUB1-F1
#
_entry.id   AF-A0A098QUB1-F1
#
_cell.length_a   1.000
_cell.length_b   1.000
_cell.length_c   1.000
_cell.angle_alpha   90.00
_cell.angle_beta   90.00
_cell.angle_gamma   90.00
#
_symmetry.space_group_name_H-M   'P 1'
#
loop_
_entity.id
_entity.type
_entity.pdbx_description
1 polymer ?
#
loop_
_entity_poly.entity_id
_entity_poly.type
_entity_poly.pdbx_seq_one_letter_code
_entity_poly.pdbx_strand_id
1 'polypeptide(L)'
;MDQDHSTHIQDNQLPVSGDQLYQPVRSTISLLDLVAVLMKQKLLIAGVTLGAIILLLAINLLAKFLPAENPLNLVPDTFTSEVQIYLTAKNSSGSLSNLLSSSSDSGLAGIASLAGLTGGGVSPEAALAQELLKSRPLLDSVAEDLDLYERLNLDENPKTAAREFLSDNMTVEYKSDSGIFSITFEDTDREFTKEIIDTVVVHLERFYRSINQERNNQNLAFVEERVEEFARNKDLARQRLKTFQEKNQLFVPLGTAASAAGAAQSFQAPQLIAEYTAMIVTKQLEIQGLLEYLSEDAAQVRRLRNEITLLQNAIRELRYGDSENLPIDTIPESQINQVLLEYQDLARELQLQESLYSQFLLQAESIRIQNADKTSTFQVIGPAEVPEKKSAPSRAMIMVVGTAGAFFLAVFLAFFREYLQRVKQDPEEGKKLQAIKESARLFPKKGAQE
;
A
#
# COMPACT_ATOMS: atom_id res chain seq x y z
N MET A 1 62.41 98.88 42.40
CA MET A 1 62.45 97.75 43.33
C MET A 1 62.64 96.48 42.52
N ASP A 2 63.84 95.90 42.53
CA ASP A 2 64.18 94.63 43.22
C ASP A 2 63.03 93.59 43.35
N GLN A 3 63.21 92.27 43.19
CA GLN A 3 64.36 91.37 42.94
C GLN A 3 63.78 89.95 42.68
N ASP A 4 64.44 88.89 42.16
CA ASP A 4 65.77 88.60 41.57
C ASP A 4 65.66 87.23 40.79
N HIS A 5 66.77 86.73 40.24
CA HIS A 5 67.10 85.31 39.94
C HIS A 5 66.41 84.58 38.74
N SER A 6 67.08 83.69 37.98
CA SER A 6 68.52 83.35 37.88
C SER A 6 68.82 82.47 36.64
N THR A 7 70.03 82.64 36.05
CA THR A 7 70.88 81.67 35.27
C THR A 7 70.29 80.82 34.13
N HIS A 8 70.83 80.85 32.90
CA HIS A 8 71.97 80.01 32.41
C HIS A 8 71.80 78.49 32.70
N ILE A 9 71.97 77.55 31.75
CA ILE A 9 73.21 77.18 31.03
C ILE A 9 72.91 76.60 29.62
N GLN A 10 73.97 76.32 28.85
CA GLN A 10 74.08 76.21 27.40
C GLN A 10 74.38 74.77 26.88
N ASP A 11 73.93 74.49 25.64
CA ASP A 11 74.42 73.55 24.61
C ASP A 11 74.52 72.00 24.79
N ASN A 12 73.80 71.32 23.86
CA ASN A 12 74.34 70.38 22.84
C ASN A 12 74.20 68.83 22.96
N GLN A 13 73.75 68.27 21.82
CA GLN A 13 73.87 66.90 21.27
C GLN A 13 72.97 65.70 21.70
N LEU A 14 72.43 65.06 20.65
CA LEU A 14 71.65 63.81 20.52
C LEU A 14 72.58 62.55 20.59
N PRO A 15 72.11 61.27 20.47
CA PRO A 15 70.76 60.73 20.18
C PRO A 15 70.31 59.56 21.11
N VAL A 16 69.17 58.90 20.81
CA VAL A 16 68.95 57.42 20.75
C VAL A 16 67.45 57.03 20.84
N SER A 17 67.02 56.14 19.94
CA SER A 17 65.85 55.23 19.94
C SER A 17 64.45 55.65 20.43
N GLY A 18 63.45 55.50 19.54
CA GLY A 18 62.03 55.43 19.89
C GLY A 18 61.16 54.96 18.71
N ASP A 19 60.52 53.80 18.87
CA ASP A 19 59.36 53.26 18.15
C ASP A 19 59.31 53.23 16.61
N GLN A 20 59.66 52.07 16.06
CA GLN A 20 59.00 51.56 14.85
C GLN A 20 57.54 51.18 15.18
N LEU A 21 56.61 52.13 15.06
CA LEU A 21 55.18 51.80 15.12
C LEU A 21 54.73 51.07 13.85
N TYR A 22 54.62 49.75 14.02
CA TYR A 22 53.96 48.77 13.16
C TYR A 22 52.64 49.31 12.58
N GLN A 23 52.64 49.74 11.31
CA GLN A 23 51.39 50.08 10.65
C GLN A 23 50.62 48.79 10.32
N PRO A 24 49.39 48.60 10.84
CA PRO A 24 48.61 47.43 10.52
C PRO A 24 48.14 47.55 9.07
N VAL A 25 48.62 46.65 8.20
CA VAL A 25 48.02 46.42 6.88
C VAL A 25 46.62 45.85 7.10
N ARG A 26 45.64 46.73 7.32
CA ARG A 26 44.23 46.37 7.33
C ARG A 26 43.76 46.19 5.89
N SER A 27 44.15 45.07 5.30
CA SER A 27 43.50 44.47 4.12
C SER A 27 42.11 43.91 4.47
N THR A 28 41.36 44.64 5.30
CA THR A 28 39.93 44.41 5.48
C THR A 28 39.23 44.90 4.23
N ILE A 29 38.84 43.96 3.36
CA ILE A 29 38.03 44.24 2.17
C ILE A 29 36.78 44.99 2.64
N SER A 30 36.76 46.30 2.38
CA SER A 30 35.66 47.15 2.83
C SER A 30 34.44 46.90 1.94
N LEU A 31 33.25 46.85 2.54
CA LEU A 31 31.98 46.85 1.79
C LEU A 31 31.90 48.03 0.80
N LEU A 32 32.60 49.13 1.09
CA LEU A 32 32.71 50.27 0.19
C LEU A 32 33.52 49.97 -1.09
N ASP A 33 34.58 49.15 -1.03
CA ASP A 33 35.36 48.75 -2.22
C ASP A 33 34.54 47.80 -3.10
N LEU A 34 33.79 46.87 -2.47
CA LEU A 34 32.82 46.01 -3.18
C LEU A 34 31.80 46.85 -3.98
N VAL A 35 31.22 47.88 -3.36
CA VAL A 35 30.28 48.81 -4.02
C VAL A 35 30.96 49.67 -5.08
N ALA A 36 32.22 50.09 -4.86
CA ALA A 36 32.98 50.86 -5.84
C ALA A 36 33.22 50.07 -7.14
N VAL A 37 33.53 48.77 -7.05
CA VAL A 37 33.69 47.89 -8.22
C VAL A 37 32.37 47.75 -9.00
N LEU A 38 31.25 47.54 -8.30
CA LEU A 38 29.91 47.49 -8.91
C LEU A 38 29.58 48.81 -9.63
N MET A 39 29.83 49.96 -8.99
CA MET A 39 29.59 51.29 -9.56
C MET A 39 30.48 51.59 -10.78
N LYS A 40 31.74 51.17 -10.74
CA LYS A 40 32.69 51.29 -11.87
C LYS A 40 32.25 50.47 -13.08
N GLN A 41 31.64 49.31 -12.86
CA GLN A 41 31.25 48.37 -13.92
C GLN A 41 29.74 48.29 -14.19
N LYS A 42 28.95 49.24 -13.66
CA LYS A 42 27.49 49.31 -13.82
C LYS A 42 26.98 49.20 -15.27
N LEU A 43 27.74 49.70 -16.24
CA LEU A 43 27.43 49.60 -17.68
C LEU A 43 27.57 48.17 -18.21
N LEU A 44 28.54 47.39 -17.72
CA LEU A 44 28.69 45.98 -18.04
C LEU A 44 27.54 45.19 -17.41
N ILE A 45 27.23 45.46 -16.13
CA ILE A 45 26.15 44.78 -15.42
C ILE A 45 24.81 45.02 -16.14
N ALA A 46 24.47 46.27 -16.43
CA ALA A 46 23.26 46.63 -17.16
C ALA A 46 23.23 46.08 -18.60
N GLY A 47 24.37 46.07 -19.30
CA GLY A 47 24.45 45.53 -20.67
C GLY A 47 24.21 44.02 -20.72
N VAL A 48 24.81 43.26 -19.79
CA VAL A 48 24.64 41.80 -19.72
C VAL A 48 23.22 41.42 -19.31
N THR A 49 22.64 42.11 -18.31
CA THR A 49 21.25 41.81 -17.90
C THR A 49 20.23 42.20 -18.96
N LEU A 50 20.36 43.36 -19.58
CA LEU A 50 19.45 43.80 -20.63
C LEU A 50 19.57 42.93 -21.89
N GLY A 51 20.79 42.49 -22.24
CA GLY A 51 21.01 41.48 -23.28
C GLY A 51 20.37 40.12 -22.95
N ALA A 52 20.48 39.65 -21.71
CA ALA A 52 19.83 38.42 -21.26
C ALA A 52 18.30 38.52 -21.26
N ILE A 53 17.73 39.66 -20.85
CA ILE A 53 16.29 39.92 -20.95
C ILE A 53 15.84 39.85 -22.41
N ILE A 54 16.54 40.52 -23.34
CA ILE A 54 16.22 40.48 -24.77
C ILE A 54 16.30 39.04 -25.30
N LEU A 55 17.33 38.27 -24.92
CA LEU A 55 17.49 36.87 -25.33
C LEU A 55 16.33 35.99 -24.82
N LEU A 56 15.98 36.09 -23.53
CA LEU A 56 14.86 35.36 -22.94
C LEU A 56 13.53 35.78 -23.58
N LEU A 57 13.37 37.06 -23.95
CA LEU A 57 12.17 37.57 -24.61
C LEU A 57 12.07 37.06 -26.04
N ALA A 58 13.19 37.01 -26.77
CA ALA A 58 13.28 36.40 -28.08
C ALA A 58 12.94 34.90 -28.04
N ILE A 59 13.50 34.13 -27.10
CA ILE A 59 13.18 32.69 -26.93
C ILE A 59 11.69 32.49 -26.65
N ASN A 60 11.10 33.28 -25.73
CA ASN A 60 9.67 33.20 -25.41
C ASN A 60 8.75 33.63 -26.57
N LEU A 61 9.21 34.52 -27.46
CA LEU A 61 8.49 34.91 -28.67
C LEU A 61 8.60 33.82 -29.76
N LEU A 62 9.79 33.26 -29.93
CA LEU A 62 10.06 32.17 -30.87
C LEU A 62 9.20 30.95 -30.53
N ALA A 63 9.16 30.58 -29.24
CA ALA A 63 8.31 29.51 -28.70
C ALA A 63 6.79 29.81 -28.77
N LYS A 64 6.37 31.02 -29.15
CA LYS A 64 4.96 31.33 -29.48
C LYS A 64 4.66 31.24 -30.98
N PHE A 65 5.69 31.31 -31.82
CA PHE A 65 5.56 31.46 -33.27
C PHE A 65 5.95 30.19 -34.03
N LEU A 66 6.78 29.33 -33.43
CA LEU A 66 7.11 28.00 -33.92
C LEU A 66 6.05 26.96 -33.48
N PRO A 67 5.60 26.07 -34.39
CA PRO A 67 4.97 24.81 -34.00
C PRO A 67 5.83 24.02 -33.01
N ALA A 68 5.20 23.29 -32.09
CA ALA A 68 5.88 22.57 -31.01
C ALA A 68 6.84 21.47 -31.51
N GLU A 69 6.50 20.82 -32.61
CA GLU A 69 7.29 19.78 -33.28
C GLU A 69 8.64 20.28 -33.83
N ASN A 70 8.89 21.59 -33.86
CA ASN A 70 10.17 22.11 -34.37
C ASN A 70 11.29 21.91 -33.34
N PRO A 71 12.44 21.31 -33.71
CA PRO A 71 13.57 21.15 -32.80
C PRO A 71 14.24 22.47 -32.37
N LEU A 72 13.84 23.61 -32.95
CA LEU A 72 14.21 24.96 -32.49
C LEU A 72 13.31 25.48 -31.35
N ASN A 73 12.17 24.85 -31.07
CA ASN A 73 11.27 25.27 -30.00
C ASN A 73 11.73 24.68 -28.66
N LEU A 74 12.66 25.39 -28.01
CA LEU A 74 13.31 24.93 -26.77
C LEU A 74 12.37 24.86 -25.54
N VAL A 75 11.15 25.41 -25.64
CA VAL A 75 10.15 25.44 -24.56
C VAL A 75 8.74 25.54 -25.16
N PRO A 76 8.18 24.43 -25.72
CA PRO A 76 6.80 24.41 -26.19
C PRO A 76 5.82 24.67 -25.03
N ASP A 77 4.61 25.13 -25.36
CA ASP A 77 3.54 25.23 -24.36
C ASP A 77 2.86 23.86 -24.24
N THR A 78 2.95 23.25 -23.05
CA THR A 78 2.37 21.95 -22.74
C THR A 78 1.07 22.08 -21.95
N PHE A 79 0.24 21.06 -22.05
CA PHE A 79 -1.08 20.99 -21.44
C PHE A 79 -1.20 19.65 -20.70
N THR A 80 -1.80 19.68 -19.51
CA THR A 80 -2.02 18.48 -18.70
C THR A 80 -3.50 18.16 -18.64
N SER A 81 -3.89 16.95 -19.00
CA SER A 81 -5.19 16.40 -18.60
C SER A 81 -5.03 15.60 -17.30
N GLU A 82 -6.10 15.48 -16.51
CA GLU A 82 -6.16 14.68 -15.27
C GLU A 82 -7.47 13.89 -15.25
N VAL A 83 -7.40 12.62 -14.85
CA VAL A 83 -8.56 11.84 -14.41
C VAL A 83 -8.42 11.51 -12.92
N GLN A 84 -9.52 11.63 -12.18
CA GLN A 84 -9.60 11.32 -10.76
C GLN A 84 -10.49 10.10 -10.54
N ILE A 85 -9.89 9.03 -10.05
CA ILE A 85 -10.51 7.72 -9.88
C ILE A 85 -10.59 7.42 -8.38
N TYR A 86 -11.79 7.09 -7.90
CA TYR A 86 -11.95 6.46 -6.61
C TYR A 86 -11.71 4.96 -6.73
N LEU A 87 -10.73 4.45 -5.99
CA LEU A 87 -10.61 3.01 -5.81
C LEU A 87 -11.55 2.60 -4.68
N THR A 88 -12.66 1.97 -5.06
CA THR A 88 -13.46 1.24 -4.07
C THR A 88 -12.60 0.07 -3.60
N ALA A 89 -12.12 0.13 -2.36
CA ALA A 89 -11.50 -1.00 -1.69
C ALA A 89 -12.58 -2.08 -1.49
N LYS A 90 -12.79 -2.91 -2.53
CA LYS A 90 -13.60 -4.13 -2.43
C LYS A 90 -12.83 -5.09 -1.54
N ASN A 91 -13.13 -5.04 -0.24
CA ASN A 91 -12.60 -5.96 0.76
C ASN A 91 -12.75 -7.40 0.26
N SER A 92 -11.65 -7.99 -0.22
CA SER A 92 -11.60 -9.36 -0.77
C SER A 92 -11.79 -10.44 0.30
N SER A 93 -11.87 -10.03 1.57
CA SER A 93 -12.33 -10.81 2.74
C SER A 93 -13.84 -10.68 3.03
N GLY A 94 -14.55 -9.79 2.32
CA GLY A 94 -15.77 -9.14 2.80
C GLY A 94 -17.07 -9.97 2.83
N SER A 95 -17.09 -11.21 2.35
CA SER A 95 -18.31 -12.05 2.42
C SER A 95 -18.33 -12.91 3.67
N LEU A 96 -17.26 -13.68 3.93
CA LEU A 96 -17.17 -14.54 5.11
C LEU A 96 -16.90 -13.73 6.38
N SER A 97 -16.10 -12.65 6.32
CA SER A 97 -15.88 -11.76 7.48
C SER A 97 -17.16 -11.04 7.93
N ASN A 98 -18.03 -10.67 6.99
CA ASN A 98 -19.33 -10.06 7.30
C ASN A 98 -20.35 -11.09 7.82
N LEU A 99 -20.30 -12.34 7.34
CA LEU A 99 -21.09 -13.43 7.91
C LEU A 99 -20.62 -13.79 9.33
N LEU A 100 -19.30 -13.87 9.57
CA LEU A 100 -18.71 -14.23 10.86
C LEU A 100 -18.82 -13.10 11.91
N SER A 101 -19.01 -11.85 11.47
CA SER A 101 -19.40 -10.74 12.35
C SER A 101 -20.92 -10.62 12.54
N SER A 102 -21.73 -11.23 11.66
CA SER A 102 -23.18 -11.43 11.88
C SER A 102 -23.51 -12.58 12.82
N SER A 103 -22.60 -13.54 13.03
CA SER A 103 -22.64 -14.46 14.18
C SER A 103 -22.20 -13.73 15.46
N SER A 104 -23.08 -12.86 15.96
CA SER A 104 -22.86 -11.87 17.03
C SER A 104 -22.66 -12.45 18.44
N ASP A 105 -22.31 -13.71 18.58
CA ASP A 105 -22.26 -14.46 19.85
C ASP A 105 -20.84 -14.96 20.20
N SER A 106 -19.82 -14.44 19.51
CA SER A 106 -18.40 -14.62 19.90
C SER A 106 -17.64 -13.29 19.80
N GLY A 107 -16.74 -13.03 20.76
CA GLY A 107 -16.07 -11.74 20.98
C GLY A 107 -15.08 -11.28 19.90
N LEU A 108 -15.19 -11.79 18.67
CA LEU A 108 -14.30 -11.53 17.53
C LEU A 108 -14.74 -10.33 16.66
N ALA A 109 -15.86 -9.68 16.97
CA ALA A 109 -16.29 -8.48 16.23
C ALA A 109 -15.25 -7.32 16.28
N GLY A 110 -14.42 -7.25 17.33
CA GLY A 110 -13.45 -6.18 17.54
C GLY A 110 -12.17 -6.26 16.67
N ILE A 111 -11.89 -7.38 16.01
CA ILE A 111 -10.71 -7.49 15.12
C ILE A 111 -10.98 -7.02 13.68
N ALA A 112 -12.24 -6.98 13.25
CA ALA A 112 -12.60 -6.49 11.91
C ALA A 112 -12.27 -5.00 11.71
N SER A 113 -12.40 -4.17 12.76
CA SER A 113 -12.03 -2.76 12.73
C SER A 113 -10.51 -2.52 12.78
N LEU A 114 -9.71 -3.52 13.17
CA LEU A 114 -8.25 -3.39 13.26
C LEU A 114 -7.54 -3.55 11.90
N ALA A 115 -8.20 -4.17 10.92
CA ALA A 115 -7.69 -4.31 9.56
C ALA A 115 -7.55 -2.97 8.81
N GLY A 116 -8.22 -1.90 9.28
CA GLY A 116 -8.05 -0.54 8.75
C GLY A 116 -6.86 0.24 9.33
N LEU A 117 -6.06 -0.36 10.24
CA LEU A 117 -5.01 0.33 10.99
C LEU A 117 -3.58 -0.17 10.71
N THR A 118 -3.39 -1.18 9.86
CA THR A 118 -2.04 -1.68 9.50
C THR A 118 -1.36 -0.74 8.51
N GLY A 119 -0.53 0.16 9.07
CA GLY A 119 0.05 1.33 8.41
C GLY A 119 0.76 1.11 7.07
N GLY A 120 0.77 2.15 6.26
CA GLY A 120 1.47 2.15 4.96
C GLY A 120 0.85 2.99 3.85
N GLY A 121 -0.29 3.67 4.06
CA GLY A 121 -0.80 4.75 3.19
C GLY A 121 -1.27 4.37 1.77
N VAL A 122 -0.86 3.24 1.21
CA VAL A 122 -1.21 2.80 -0.14
C VAL A 122 -2.03 1.53 -0.05
N SER A 123 -3.24 1.52 -0.61
CA SER A 123 -4.05 0.31 -0.70
C SER A 123 -3.38 -0.69 -1.68
N PRO A 124 -3.43 -2.01 -1.42
CA PRO A 124 -2.87 -3.01 -2.35
C PRO A 124 -3.41 -2.87 -3.78
N GLU A 125 -4.66 -2.41 -3.91
CA GLU A 125 -5.32 -2.11 -5.18
C GLU A 125 -4.71 -0.89 -5.88
N ALA A 126 -4.36 0.17 -5.14
CA ALA A 126 -3.67 1.34 -5.70
C ALA A 126 -2.23 1.00 -6.10
N ALA A 127 -1.51 0.20 -5.30
CA ALA A 127 -0.17 -0.27 -5.66
C ALA A 127 -0.21 -1.12 -6.94
N LEU A 128 -1.18 -2.02 -7.07
CA LEU A 128 -1.39 -2.82 -8.28
C LEU A 128 -1.75 -1.94 -9.48
N ALA A 129 -2.60 -0.91 -9.32
CA ALA A 129 -2.93 0.03 -10.39
C ALA A 129 -1.71 0.84 -10.86
N GLN A 130 -0.86 1.33 -9.94
CA GLN A 130 0.39 2.02 -10.28
C GLN A 130 1.35 1.14 -11.09
N GLU A 131 1.48 -0.13 -10.69
CA GLU A 131 2.37 -1.08 -11.38
C GLU A 131 1.81 -1.50 -12.74
N LEU A 132 0.49 -1.67 -12.86
CA LEU A 132 -0.17 -1.97 -14.14
C LEU A 132 -0.02 -0.85 -15.15
N LEU A 133 -0.13 0.42 -14.74
CA LEU A 133 0.09 1.58 -15.62
C LEU A 133 1.52 1.64 -16.19
N LYS A 134 2.51 1.11 -15.46
CA LYS A 134 3.90 1.00 -15.91
C LYS A 134 4.18 -0.30 -16.67
N SER A 135 3.22 -1.21 -16.74
CA SER A 135 3.41 -2.53 -17.33
C SER A 135 3.47 -2.44 -18.86
N ARG A 136 4.44 -3.16 -19.45
CA ARG A 136 4.61 -3.21 -20.91
C ARG A 136 3.33 -3.59 -21.66
N PRO A 137 2.52 -4.59 -21.24
CA PRO A 137 1.31 -4.97 -21.96
C PRO A 137 0.26 -3.85 -22.01
N LEU A 138 0.09 -3.08 -20.93
CA LEU A 138 -0.85 -1.96 -20.92
C LEU A 138 -0.37 -0.84 -21.84
N LEU A 139 0.91 -0.45 -21.73
CA LEU A 139 1.50 0.58 -22.57
C LEU A 139 1.49 0.19 -24.06
N ASP A 140 1.73 -1.09 -24.38
CA ASP A 140 1.64 -1.62 -25.74
C ASP A 140 0.20 -1.53 -26.28
N SER A 141 -0.81 -1.92 -25.50
CA SER A 141 -2.22 -1.85 -25.91
C SER A 141 -2.74 -0.42 -26.06
N VAL A 142 -2.29 0.52 -25.20
CA VAL A 142 -2.60 1.95 -25.35
C VAL A 142 -1.91 2.52 -26.60
N ALA A 143 -0.66 2.13 -26.88
CA ALA A 143 0.07 2.58 -28.06
C ALA A 143 -0.51 2.06 -29.37
N GLU A 144 -1.09 0.86 -29.36
CA GLU A 144 -1.77 0.23 -30.50
C GLU A 144 -3.18 0.81 -30.72
N ASP A 145 -4.00 0.98 -29.69
CA ASP A 145 -5.35 1.57 -29.83
C ASP A 145 -5.33 3.07 -30.26
N LEU A 146 -4.21 3.76 -30.11
CA LEU A 146 -4.02 5.18 -30.49
C LEU A 146 -3.13 5.40 -31.73
N ASP A 147 -2.73 4.32 -32.42
CA ASP A 147 -1.83 4.35 -33.59
C ASP A 147 -0.56 5.22 -33.37
N LEU A 148 0.02 5.18 -32.17
CA LEU A 148 1.12 6.07 -31.76
C LEU A 148 2.35 5.96 -32.66
N TYR A 149 2.57 4.79 -33.25
CA TYR A 149 3.69 4.53 -34.15
C TYR A 149 3.62 5.41 -35.41
N GLU A 150 2.42 5.62 -35.95
CA GLU A 150 2.20 6.49 -37.11
C GLU A 150 2.11 7.96 -36.69
N ARG A 151 1.31 8.27 -35.64
CA ARG A 151 1.08 9.66 -35.17
C ARG A 151 2.37 10.38 -34.76
N LEU A 152 3.33 9.66 -34.19
CA LEU A 152 4.63 10.19 -33.75
C LEU A 152 5.80 9.89 -34.71
N ASN A 153 5.55 9.24 -35.86
CA ASN A 153 6.57 8.80 -36.84
C ASN A 153 7.76 8.04 -36.19
N LEU A 154 7.47 6.99 -35.43
CA LEU A 154 8.47 6.26 -34.63
C LEU A 154 9.21 5.18 -35.46
N ASP A 155 10.15 5.61 -36.32
CA ASP A 155 10.89 4.71 -37.20
C ASP A 155 11.84 3.73 -36.45
N GLU A 156 12.51 4.19 -35.39
CA GLU A 156 13.52 3.40 -34.67
C GLU A 156 12.96 2.83 -33.35
N ASN A 157 12.91 1.49 -33.26
CA ASN A 157 12.36 0.75 -32.11
C ASN A 157 10.96 1.23 -31.65
N PRO A 158 9.93 1.25 -32.54
CA PRO A 158 8.62 1.88 -32.30
C PRO A 158 7.97 1.50 -30.96
N LYS A 159 7.99 0.21 -30.60
CA LYS A 159 7.42 -0.28 -29.33
C LYS A 159 8.17 0.17 -28.08
N THR A 160 9.45 0.48 -28.17
CA THR A 160 10.22 1.01 -27.04
C THR A 160 9.98 2.51 -26.92
N ALA A 161 10.11 3.24 -28.03
CA ALA A 161 9.90 4.68 -28.08
C ALA A 161 8.48 5.10 -27.64
N ALA A 162 7.44 4.36 -28.05
CA ALA A 162 6.07 4.62 -27.62
C ALA A 162 5.86 4.39 -26.11
N ARG A 163 6.54 3.40 -25.51
CA ARG A 163 6.48 3.16 -24.06
C ARG A 163 7.21 4.24 -23.28
N GLU A 164 8.37 4.67 -23.75
CA GLU A 164 9.15 5.76 -23.13
C GLU A 164 8.37 7.08 -23.22
N PHE A 165 7.79 7.41 -24.37
CA PHE A 165 6.89 8.56 -24.53
C PHE A 165 5.71 8.53 -23.56
N LEU A 166 5.05 7.37 -23.40
CA LEU A 166 3.95 7.23 -22.45
C LEU A 166 4.41 7.28 -20.99
N SER A 167 5.57 6.69 -20.64
CA SER A 167 6.05 6.64 -19.25
C SER A 167 6.60 7.96 -18.76
N ASP A 168 7.24 8.74 -19.62
CA ASP A 168 7.94 9.97 -19.24
C ASP A 168 6.94 11.15 -19.11
N ASN A 169 5.85 11.11 -19.87
CA ASN A 169 4.80 12.13 -19.86
C ASN A 169 3.59 11.78 -18.96
N MET A 170 3.50 10.54 -18.44
CA MET A 170 2.44 10.12 -17.53
C MET A 170 2.88 10.14 -16.07
N THR A 171 2.23 10.96 -15.24
CA THR A 171 2.42 10.96 -13.79
C THR A 171 1.20 10.37 -13.09
N VAL A 172 1.45 9.56 -12.05
CA VAL A 172 0.44 8.80 -11.31
C VAL A 172 0.59 9.07 -9.82
N GLU A 173 -0.47 9.54 -9.17
CA GLU A 173 -0.48 9.85 -7.74
C GLU A 173 -1.61 9.09 -7.02
N TYR A 174 -1.35 8.62 -5.80
CA TYR A 174 -2.38 8.10 -4.90
C TYR A 174 -2.42 8.92 -3.61
N LYS A 175 -3.57 9.55 -3.35
CA LYS A 175 -3.81 10.40 -2.16
C LYS A 175 -4.46 9.55 -1.08
N SER A 176 -3.62 8.98 -0.21
CA SER A 176 -3.98 8.11 0.92
C SER A 176 -5.19 8.60 1.72
N ASP A 177 -5.24 9.92 1.94
CA ASP A 177 -6.18 10.57 2.86
C ASP A 177 -7.60 10.68 2.28
N SER A 178 -7.74 10.55 0.96
CA SER A 178 -9.01 10.65 0.23
C SER A 178 -9.38 9.37 -0.54
N GLY A 179 -8.45 8.42 -0.71
CA GLY A 179 -8.64 7.24 -1.55
C GLY A 179 -8.67 7.56 -3.05
N ILE A 180 -8.29 8.78 -3.45
CA ILE A 180 -8.29 9.23 -4.84
C ILE A 180 -6.97 8.87 -5.51
N PHE A 181 -7.09 8.31 -6.70
CA PHE A 181 -6.02 7.99 -7.61
C PHE A 181 -6.10 8.94 -8.81
N SER A 182 -5.09 9.79 -8.96
CA SER A 182 -4.97 10.73 -10.07
C SER A 182 -4.03 10.15 -11.12
N ILE A 183 -4.46 10.09 -12.37
CA ILE A 183 -3.59 9.86 -13.53
C ILE A 183 -3.55 11.17 -14.32
N THR A 184 -2.34 11.64 -14.62
CA THR A 184 -2.10 12.88 -15.36
C THR A 184 -1.19 12.60 -16.56
N PHE A 185 -1.47 13.26 -17.68
CA PHE A 185 -0.67 13.16 -18.90
C PHE A 185 -0.38 14.55 -19.46
N GLU A 186 0.88 14.83 -19.78
CA GLU A 186 1.35 16.12 -20.29
C GLU A 186 1.83 16.03 -21.74
N ASP A 187 1.25 16.83 -22.63
CA ASP A 187 1.73 16.97 -24.02
C ASP A 187 1.30 18.32 -24.62
N THR A 188 1.77 18.64 -25.83
CA THR A 188 1.45 19.88 -26.53
C THR A 188 0.06 19.85 -27.19
N ASP A 189 -0.44 18.68 -27.59
CA ASP A 189 -1.79 18.55 -28.16
C ASP A 189 -2.84 18.34 -27.04
N ARG A 190 -3.72 19.34 -26.88
CA ARG A 190 -4.76 19.36 -25.84
C ARG A 190 -5.77 18.24 -25.98
N GLU A 191 -6.22 17.96 -27.21
CA GLU A 191 -7.26 16.96 -27.44
C GLU A 191 -6.68 15.56 -27.22
N PHE A 192 -5.44 15.36 -27.65
CA PHE A 192 -4.67 14.14 -27.46
C PHE A 192 -4.39 13.81 -25.99
N THR A 193 -4.07 14.79 -25.14
CA THR A 193 -3.86 14.52 -23.69
C THR A 193 -5.10 13.90 -23.03
N LYS A 194 -6.31 14.32 -23.43
CA LYS A 194 -7.56 13.70 -22.98
C LYS A 194 -7.74 12.31 -23.59
N GLU A 195 -7.53 12.19 -24.90
CA GLU A 195 -7.66 10.93 -25.66
C GLU A 195 -6.78 9.80 -25.08
N ILE A 196 -5.52 10.13 -24.72
CA ILE A 196 -4.61 9.23 -24.03
C ILE A 196 -5.17 8.81 -22.67
N ILE A 197 -5.59 9.75 -21.82
CA ILE A 197 -6.06 9.39 -20.47
C ILE A 197 -7.34 8.55 -20.52
N ASP A 198 -8.33 8.93 -21.35
CA ASP A 198 -9.56 8.13 -21.51
C ASP A 198 -9.23 6.70 -21.96
N THR A 199 -8.26 6.54 -22.88
CA THR A 199 -7.80 5.23 -23.38
C THR A 199 -7.04 4.43 -22.33
N VAL A 200 -6.13 5.07 -21.60
CA VAL A 200 -5.38 4.48 -20.47
C VAL A 200 -6.34 3.95 -19.39
N VAL A 201 -7.40 4.68 -19.07
CA VAL A 201 -8.41 4.24 -18.08
C VAL A 201 -9.17 3.00 -18.57
N VAL A 202 -9.58 2.97 -19.83
CA VAL A 202 -10.27 1.81 -20.43
C VAL A 202 -9.38 0.56 -20.43
N HIS A 203 -8.10 0.69 -20.78
CA HIS A 203 -7.16 -0.43 -20.74
C HIS A 203 -6.82 -0.85 -19.30
N LEU A 204 -6.59 0.09 -18.39
CA LEU A 204 -6.35 -0.20 -16.98
C LEU A 204 -7.52 -1.00 -16.37
N GLU A 205 -8.76 -0.59 -16.63
CA GLU A 205 -9.94 -1.33 -16.19
C GLU A 205 -9.99 -2.74 -16.81
N ARG A 206 -9.70 -2.87 -18.11
CA ARG A 206 -9.68 -4.16 -18.83
C ARG A 206 -8.64 -5.12 -18.25
N PHE A 207 -7.40 -4.66 -18.03
CA PHE A 207 -6.31 -5.45 -17.45
C PHE A 207 -6.57 -5.81 -15.97
N TYR A 208 -7.11 -4.87 -15.18
CA TYR A 208 -7.44 -5.13 -13.79
C TYR A 208 -8.57 -6.15 -13.64
N ARG A 209 -9.61 -6.05 -14.50
CA ARG A 209 -10.69 -7.03 -14.58
C ARG A 209 -10.17 -8.42 -14.98
N SER A 210 -9.31 -8.53 -15.99
CA SER A 210 -8.81 -9.84 -16.45
C SER A 210 -7.97 -10.56 -15.38
N ILE A 211 -7.08 -9.83 -14.69
CA ILE A 211 -6.25 -10.38 -13.60
C ILE A 211 -7.11 -10.89 -12.43
N ASN A 212 -8.11 -10.11 -12.01
CA ASN A 212 -8.98 -10.51 -10.91
C ASN A 212 -9.97 -11.62 -11.31
N GLN A 213 -10.50 -11.59 -12.53
CA GLN A 213 -11.35 -12.66 -13.04
C GLN A 213 -10.58 -13.98 -13.13
N GLU A 214 -9.33 -13.98 -13.62
CA GLU A 214 -8.50 -15.18 -13.66
C GLU A 214 -8.20 -15.74 -12.26
N ARG A 215 -7.78 -14.88 -11.31
CA ARG A 215 -7.57 -15.26 -9.91
C ARG A 215 -8.83 -15.84 -9.27
N ASN A 216 -9.98 -15.21 -9.49
CA ASN A 216 -11.24 -15.67 -8.93
C ASN A 216 -11.73 -16.97 -9.59
N ASN A 217 -11.48 -17.18 -10.89
CA ASN A 217 -11.79 -18.44 -11.57
C ASN A 217 -10.94 -19.60 -11.03
N GLN A 218 -9.64 -19.37 -10.83
CA GLN A 218 -8.74 -20.36 -10.21
C GLN A 218 -9.16 -20.67 -8.76
N ASN A 219 -9.52 -19.65 -7.97
CA ASN A 219 -10.03 -19.81 -6.61
C ASN A 219 -11.38 -20.56 -6.61
N LEU A 220 -12.30 -20.23 -7.52
CA LEU A 220 -13.58 -20.93 -7.65
C LEU A 220 -13.37 -22.41 -7.98
N ALA A 221 -12.52 -22.74 -8.97
CA ALA A 221 -12.24 -24.12 -9.34
C ALA A 221 -11.66 -24.94 -8.16
N PHE A 222 -10.74 -24.35 -7.39
CA PHE A 222 -10.21 -24.97 -6.17
C PHE A 222 -11.28 -25.18 -5.09
N VAL A 223 -12.14 -24.19 -4.85
CA VAL A 223 -13.23 -24.30 -3.86
C VAL A 223 -14.29 -25.31 -4.32
N GLU A 224 -14.64 -25.35 -5.61
CA GLU A 224 -15.57 -26.32 -6.19
C GLU A 224 -15.06 -27.77 -6.06
N GLU A 225 -13.76 -28.01 -6.31
CA GLU A 225 -13.11 -29.32 -6.06
C GLU A 225 -13.32 -29.77 -4.60
N ARG A 226 -13.14 -28.84 -3.64
CA ARG A 226 -13.35 -29.12 -2.20
C ARG A 226 -14.83 -29.31 -1.85
N VAL A 227 -15.75 -28.57 -2.47
CA VAL A 227 -17.20 -28.78 -2.29
C VAL A 227 -17.59 -30.18 -2.70
N GLU A 228 -17.09 -30.69 -3.84
CA GLU A 228 -17.34 -32.07 -4.24
C GLU A 228 -16.72 -33.10 -3.30
N GLU A 229 -15.48 -32.87 -2.84
CA GLU A 229 -14.80 -33.72 -1.88
C GLU A 229 -15.60 -33.85 -0.58
N PHE A 230 -15.99 -32.72 0.02
CA PHE A 230 -16.79 -32.70 1.24
C PHE A 230 -18.20 -33.24 1.02
N ALA A 231 -18.80 -33.07 -0.17
CA ALA A 231 -20.08 -33.71 -0.49
C ALA A 231 -19.97 -35.25 -0.43
N ARG A 232 -18.95 -35.82 -1.06
CA ARG A 232 -18.68 -37.27 -1.03
C ARG A 232 -18.39 -37.76 0.40
N ASN A 233 -17.53 -37.06 1.13
CA ASN A 233 -17.14 -37.45 2.50
C ASN A 233 -18.32 -37.36 3.49
N LYS A 234 -19.17 -36.33 3.37
CA LYS A 234 -20.44 -36.20 4.11
C LYS A 234 -21.36 -37.38 3.86
N ASP A 235 -21.57 -37.76 2.61
CA ASP A 235 -22.51 -38.84 2.28
C ASP A 235 -21.96 -40.22 2.71
N LEU A 236 -20.63 -40.43 2.63
CA LEU A 236 -19.96 -41.59 3.22
C LEU A 236 -20.10 -41.63 4.75
N ALA A 237 -19.87 -40.53 5.46
CA ALA A 237 -20.06 -40.45 6.91
C ALA A 237 -21.52 -40.74 7.30
N ARG A 238 -22.49 -40.21 6.55
CA ARG A 238 -23.92 -40.49 6.76
C ARG A 238 -24.24 -41.97 6.54
N GLN A 239 -23.66 -42.59 5.52
CA GLN A 239 -23.85 -44.03 5.26
C GLN A 239 -23.23 -44.89 6.36
N ARG A 240 -22.04 -44.54 6.89
CA ARG A 240 -21.43 -45.24 8.04
C ARG A 240 -22.31 -45.15 9.28
N LEU A 241 -22.77 -43.94 9.64
CA LEU A 241 -23.65 -43.73 10.79
C LEU A 241 -24.95 -44.53 10.65
N LYS A 242 -25.60 -44.49 9.48
CA LYS A 242 -26.79 -45.27 9.19
C LYS A 242 -26.55 -46.78 9.32
N THR A 243 -25.46 -47.29 8.72
CA THR A 243 -25.11 -48.73 8.79
C THR A 243 -24.83 -49.16 10.23
N PHE A 244 -24.20 -48.30 11.03
CA PHE A 244 -23.97 -48.54 12.46
C PHE A 244 -25.28 -48.58 13.26
N GLN A 245 -26.21 -47.65 13.00
CA GLN A 245 -27.53 -47.63 13.63
C GLN A 245 -28.34 -48.88 13.27
N GLU A 246 -28.40 -49.27 12.00
CA GLU A 246 -29.11 -50.47 11.53
C GLU A 246 -28.52 -51.74 12.16
N LYS A 247 -27.20 -51.88 12.18
CA LYS A 247 -26.50 -53.04 12.75
C LYS A 247 -26.72 -53.19 14.26
N ASN A 248 -26.74 -52.07 15.01
CA ASN A 248 -26.88 -52.06 16.47
C ASN A 248 -28.33 -51.82 16.94
N GLN A 249 -29.31 -51.76 16.03
CA GLN A 249 -30.73 -51.48 16.31
C GLN A 249 -30.95 -50.15 17.07
N LEU A 250 -30.06 -49.16 16.86
CA LEU A 250 -30.12 -47.85 17.49
C LEU A 250 -30.98 -46.90 16.65
N PHE A 251 -32.30 -46.90 16.88
CA PHE A 251 -33.19 -45.93 16.24
C PHE A 251 -33.13 -44.57 16.95
N VAL A 252 -32.10 -43.78 16.64
CA VAL A 252 -32.08 -42.33 16.93
C VAL A 252 -32.58 -41.60 15.68
N PRO A 253 -33.73 -40.89 15.73
CA PRO A 253 -34.28 -40.23 14.54
C PRO A 253 -33.32 -39.18 13.97
N LEU A 254 -32.87 -39.34 12.72
CA LEU A 254 -32.12 -38.31 11.98
C LEU A 254 -32.98 -37.07 11.62
N GLY A 255 -34.23 -37.01 12.08
CA GLY A 255 -35.29 -36.14 11.56
C GLY A 255 -35.24 -34.67 11.96
N THR A 256 -34.45 -34.27 12.97
CA THR A 256 -34.33 -32.87 13.43
C THR A 256 -32.99 -32.22 13.09
N ALA A 257 -31.98 -33.00 12.68
CA ALA A 257 -30.61 -32.53 12.48
C ALA A 257 -30.39 -31.59 11.27
N ALA A 258 -31.42 -31.36 10.42
CA ALA A 258 -31.33 -30.52 9.22
C ALA A 258 -31.13 -29.01 9.50
N SER A 259 -31.12 -28.59 10.77
CA SER A 259 -30.71 -27.26 11.20
C SER A 259 -29.60 -27.37 12.25
N ALA A 260 -28.68 -26.42 12.29
CA ALA A 260 -27.61 -26.38 13.30
C ALA A 260 -28.16 -26.39 14.74
N ALA A 261 -29.35 -25.80 14.96
CA ALA A 261 -30.07 -25.84 16.24
C ALA A 261 -30.58 -27.25 16.58
N GLY A 262 -31.12 -27.99 15.61
CA GLY A 262 -31.58 -29.37 15.81
C GLY A 262 -30.42 -30.35 16.00
N ALA A 263 -29.30 -30.17 15.28
CA ALA A 263 -28.07 -30.91 15.54
C ALA A 263 -27.56 -30.66 16.98
N ALA A 264 -27.52 -29.40 17.43
CA ALA A 264 -27.15 -29.06 18.81
C ALA A 264 -28.07 -29.68 19.88
N GLN A 265 -29.37 -29.84 19.60
CA GLN A 265 -30.29 -30.56 20.47
C GLN A 265 -30.00 -32.07 20.49
N SER A 266 -29.64 -32.67 19.35
CA SER A 266 -29.21 -34.07 19.28
C SER A 266 -27.94 -34.39 20.09
N PHE A 267 -27.10 -33.38 20.40
CA PHE A 267 -25.95 -33.54 21.30
C PHE A 267 -26.29 -33.46 22.80
N GLN A 268 -27.45 -32.91 23.17
CA GLN A 268 -27.88 -32.89 24.57
C GLN A 268 -28.23 -34.29 25.08
N ALA A 269 -28.88 -35.13 24.27
CA ALA A 269 -29.25 -36.48 24.70
C ALA A 269 -28.04 -37.35 25.10
N PRO A 270 -26.94 -37.47 24.31
CA PRO A 270 -25.72 -38.16 24.74
C PRO A 270 -25.08 -37.59 26.01
N GLN A 271 -25.10 -36.25 26.21
CA GLN A 271 -24.56 -35.61 27.40
C GLN A 271 -25.42 -35.91 28.65
N LEU A 272 -26.74 -35.79 28.53
CA LEU A 272 -27.71 -36.13 29.59
C LEU A 272 -27.66 -37.61 29.94
N ILE A 273 -27.52 -38.51 28.95
CA ILE A 273 -27.35 -39.95 29.18
C ILE A 273 -26.05 -40.21 29.98
N ALA A 274 -24.94 -39.56 29.64
CA ALA A 274 -23.68 -39.69 30.37
C ALA A 274 -23.79 -39.16 31.82
N GLU A 275 -24.45 -38.01 32.00
CA GLU A 275 -24.71 -37.40 33.31
C GLU A 275 -25.58 -38.30 34.19
N TYR A 276 -26.71 -38.80 33.68
CA TYR A 276 -27.59 -39.72 34.41
C TYR A 276 -26.90 -41.05 34.73
N THR A 277 -26.03 -41.55 33.84
CA THR A 277 -25.22 -42.76 34.10
C THR A 277 -24.25 -42.52 35.25
N ALA A 278 -23.57 -41.36 35.31
CA ALA A 278 -22.70 -41.00 36.43
C ALA A 278 -23.46 -40.85 37.76
N MET A 279 -24.68 -40.32 37.73
CA MET A 279 -25.56 -40.25 38.91
C MET A 279 -25.97 -41.64 39.40
N ILE A 280 -26.27 -42.58 38.51
CA ILE A 280 -26.56 -43.98 38.85
C ILE A 280 -25.36 -44.61 39.56
N VAL A 281 -24.15 -44.49 39.01
CA VAL A 281 -22.93 -45.05 39.60
C VAL A 281 -22.69 -44.48 41.02
N THR A 282 -22.84 -43.17 41.21
CA THR A 282 -22.70 -42.55 42.54
C THR A 282 -23.70 -43.12 43.55
N LYS A 283 -24.98 -43.27 43.16
CA LYS A 283 -26.02 -43.88 44.03
C LYS A 283 -25.78 -45.37 44.28
N GLN A 284 -25.21 -46.08 43.32
CA GLN A 284 -24.81 -47.48 43.47
C GLN A 284 -23.71 -47.65 44.54
N LEU A 285 -22.72 -46.75 44.55
CA LEU A 285 -21.66 -46.70 45.56
C LEU A 285 -22.20 -46.30 46.94
N GLU A 286 -23.12 -45.34 47.00
CA GLU A 286 -23.82 -44.95 48.23
C GLU A 286 -24.61 -46.13 48.82
N ILE A 287 -25.33 -46.89 47.97
CA ILE A 287 -25.97 -48.15 48.38
C ILE A 287 -24.94 -49.14 48.93
N GLN A 288 -23.80 -49.37 48.26
CA GLN A 288 -22.80 -50.31 48.75
C GLN A 288 -22.23 -49.92 50.12
N GLY A 289 -21.93 -48.64 50.35
CA GLY A 289 -21.48 -48.16 51.66
C GLY A 289 -22.57 -48.23 52.75
N LEU A 290 -23.85 -48.05 52.39
CA LEU A 290 -24.96 -48.26 53.32
C LEU A 290 -25.16 -49.74 53.65
N LEU A 291 -24.96 -50.65 52.69
CA LEU A 291 -25.10 -52.10 52.87
C LEU A 291 -24.02 -52.71 53.78
N GLU A 292 -22.91 -52.00 54.02
CA GLU A 292 -21.89 -52.40 54.99
C GLU A 292 -22.41 -52.36 56.44
N TYR A 293 -23.47 -51.56 56.71
CA TYR A 293 -24.05 -51.36 58.05
C TYR A 293 -25.57 -51.52 58.13
N LEU A 294 -26.28 -51.66 57.00
CA LEU A 294 -27.74 -51.75 56.89
C LEU A 294 -28.15 -52.92 55.99
N SER A 295 -29.31 -53.52 56.26
CA SER A 295 -29.89 -54.58 55.42
C SER A 295 -30.37 -54.06 54.06
N GLU A 296 -30.44 -54.92 53.03
CA GLU A 296 -30.92 -54.54 51.69
C GLU A 296 -32.33 -53.91 51.68
N ASP A 297 -33.20 -54.32 52.60
CA ASP A 297 -34.56 -53.78 52.74
C ASP A 297 -34.63 -52.48 53.57
N ALA A 298 -33.51 -51.89 53.98
CA ALA A 298 -33.52 -50.61 54.67
C ALA A 298 -34.22 -49.53 53.82
N ALA A 299 -35.03 -48.67 54.47
CA ALA A 299 -35.80 -47.65 53.76
C ALA A 299 -34.93 -46.67 52.96
N GLN A 300 -33.67 -46.47 53.38
CA GLN A 300 -32.68 -45.65 52.69
C GLN A 300 -32.17 -46.34 51.41
N VAL A 301 -31.83 -47.64 51.47
CA VAL A 301 -31.42 -48.45 50.31
C VAL A 301 -32.56 -48.53 49.29
N ARG A 302 -33.80 -48.79 49.73
CA ARG A 302 -34.98 -48.79 48.86
C ARG A 302 -35.24 -47.45 48.17
N ARG A 303 -35.01 -46.32 48.85
CA ARG A 303 -35.11 -44.98 48.24
C ARG A 303 -34.10 -44.82 47.10
N LEU A 304 -32.82 -45.11 47.36
CA LEU A 304 -31.77 -44.98 46.34
C LEU A 304 -31.97 -45.92 45.16
N ARG A 305 -32.46 -47.16 45.39
CA ARG A 305 -32.85 -48.08 44.31
C ARG A 305 -33.95 -47.49 43.42
N ASN A 306 -34.99 -46.91 44.02
CA ASN A 306 -36.07 -46.25 43.26
C ASN A 306 -35.56 -45.05 42.44
N GLU A 307 -34.64 -44.24 43.00
CA GLU A 307 -34.02 -43.12 42.29
C GLU A 307 -33.16 -43.60 41.10
N ILE A 308 -32.43 -44.71 41.24
CA ILE A 308 -31.71 -45.34 40.13
C ILE A 308 -32.69 -45.80 39.04
N THR A 309 -33.81 -46.44 39.39
CA THR A 309 -34.83 -46.87 38.42
C THR A 309 -35.43 -45.68 37.65
N LEU A 310 -35.66 -44.54 38.31
CA LEU A 310 -36.12 -43.32 37.64
C LEU A 310 -35.10 -42.78 36.63
N LEU A 311 -33.81 -42.72 37.00
CA LEU A 311 -32.74 -42.32 36.08
C LEU A 311 -32.59 -43.29 34.90
N GLN A 312 -32.70 -44.60 35.14
CA GLN A 312 -32.69 -45.61 34.07
C GLN A 312 -33.88 -45.47 33.11
N ASN A 313 -35.07 -45.10 33.61
CA ASN A 313 -36.23 -44.82 32.78
C ASN A 313 -36.04 -43.54 31.95
N ALA A 314 -35.48 -42.47 32.52
CA ALA A 314 -35.16 -41.24 31.78
C ALA A 314 -34.11 -41.48 30.69
N ILE A 315 -33.08 -42.30 30.95
CA ILE A 315 -32.12 -42.76 29.93
C ILE A 315 -32.84 -43.56 28.82
N ARG A 316 -33.85 -44.37 29.15
CA ARG A 316 -34.62 -45.14 28.15
C ARG A 316 -35.40 -44.21 27.22
N GLU A 317 -36.11 -43.24 27.78
CA GLU A 317 -36.86 -42.21 27.05
C GLU A 317 -35.93 -41.41 26.12
N LEU A 318 -34.77 -40.97 26.60
CA LEU A 318 -33.75 -40.27 25.80
C LEU A 318 -33.11 -41.13 24.71
N ARG A 319 -33.03 -42.46 24.87
CA ARG A 319 -32.37 -43.38 23.90
C ARG A 319 -33.31 -43.96 22.85
N TYR A 320 -34.59 -44.10 23.15
CA TYR A 320 -35.55 -44.83 22.30
C TYR A 320 -36.86 -44.07 22.02
N GLY A 321 -37.09 -42.93 22.67
CA GLY A 321 -38.38 -42.23 22.62
C GLY A 321 -39.50 -43.01 23.31
N ASP A 322 -40.73 -42.56 23.07
CA ASP A 322 -41.97 -43.06 23.69
C ASP A 322 -42.45 -44.39 23.07
N SER A 323 -41.55 -45.38 23.02
CA SER A 323 -41.79 -46.70 22.43
C SER A 323 -41.81 -47.79 23.49
N GLU A 324 -43.01 -48.12 23.96
CA GLU A 324 -43.27 -48.93 25.17
C GLU A 324 -42.85 -50.41 25.10
N ASN A 325 -42.47 -50.95 23.92
CA ASN A 325 -42.24 -52.38 23.72
C ASN A 325 -40.95 -52.70 22.95
N LEU A 326 -39.87 -52.96 23.68
CA LEU A 326 -38.66 -53.63 23.18
C LEU A 326 -38.25 -54.72 24.19
N PRO A 327 -38.18 -56.01 23.80
CA PRO A 327 -37.70 -57.08 24.68
C PRO A 327 -36.27 -56.84 25.14
N ILE A 328 -36.07 -56.79 26.45
CA ILE A 328 -34.76 -56.57 27.09
C ILE A 328 -34.10 -57.93 27.32
N ASP A 329 -33.25 -58.36 26.38
CA ASP A 329 -32.25 -59.40 26.63
C ASP A 329 -30.83 -58.83 26.45
N THR A 330 -30.21 -58.53 27.60
CA THR A 330 -28.77 -58.52 27.84
C THR A 330 -27.85 -57.93 26.75
N ILE A 331 -27.79 -56.61 26.65
CA ILE A 331 -26.54 -55.94 26.25
C ILE A 331 -25.74 -55.67 27.55
N PRO A 332 -24.54 -56.24 27.73
CA PRO A 332 -23.71 -55.95 28.90
C PRO A 332 -23.41 -54.45 29.01
N GLU A 333 -23.46 -53.91 30.23
CA GLU A 333 -23.27 -52.48 30.51
C GLU A 333 -21.94 -51.92 29.96
N SER A 334 -20.90 -52.76 29.88
CA SER A 334 -19.62 -52.45 29.24
C SER A 334 -19.70 -52.28 27.71
N GLN A 335 -20.59 -53.01 27.03
CA GLN A 335 -20.81 -52.89 25.59
C GLN A 335 -21.69 -51.68 25.25
N ILE A 336 -22.64 -51.33 26.12
CA ILE A 336 -23.49 -50.13 25.95
C ILE A 336 -22.61 -48.87 25.84
N ASN A 337 -21.60 -48.74 26.70
CA ASN A 337 -20.69 -47.59 26.69
C ASN A 337 -19.81 -47.53 25.43
N GLN A 338 -19.33 -48.68 24.93
CA GLN A 338 -18.54 -48.75 23.69
C GLN A 338 -19.38 -48.36 22.47
N VAL A 339 -20.58 -48.93 22.35
CA VAL A 339 -21.54 -48.65 21.27
C VAL A 339 -21.99 -47.18 21.28
N LEU A 340 -22.15 -46.57 22.46
CA LEU A 340 -22.50 -45.15 22.59
C LEU A 340 -21.33 -44.22 22.20
N LEU A 341 -20.09 -44.59 22.49
CA LEU A 341 -18.90 -43.82 22.08
C LEU A 341 -18.71 -43.86 20.56
N GLU A 342 -18.79 -45.05 19.94
CA GLU A 342 -18.66 -45.20 18.48
C GLU A 342 -19.79 -44.44 17.73
N TYR A 343 -21.02 -44.44 18.27
CA TYR A 343 -22.10 -43.58 17.77
C TYR A 343 -21.74 -42.09 17.82
N GLN A 344 -21.20 -41.60 18.95
CA GLN A 344 -20.81 -40.20 19.09
C GLN A 344 -19.67 -39.82 18.14
N ASP A 345 -18.72 -40.72 17.89
CA ASP A 345 -17.64 -40.48 16.94
C ASP A 345 -18.15 -40.37 15.51
N LEU A 346 -19.02 -41.30 15.07
CA LEU A 346 -19.64 -41.25 13.75
C LEU A 346 -20.58 -40.05 13.56
N ALA A 347 -21.31 -39.65 14.61
CA ALA A 347 -22.17 -38.47 14.58
C ALA A 347 -21.36 -37.16 14.51
N ARG A 348 -20.24 -37.08 15.23
CA ARG A 348 -19.29 -35.95 15.14
C ARG A 348 -18.58 -35.91 13.79
N GLU A 349 -18.20 -37.06 13.23
CA GLU A 349 -17.64 -37.14 11.86
C GLU A 349 -18.64 -36.58 10.85
N LEU A 350 -19.90 -37.03 10.88
CA LEU A 350 -20.94 -36.52 9.98
C LEU A 350 -21.15 -35.01 10.12
N GLN A 351 -21.33 -34.51 11.35
CA GLN A 351 -21.54 -33.08 11.60
C GLN A 351 -20.36 -32.23 11.10
N LEU A 352 -19.11 -32.69 11.29
CA LEU A 352 -17.92 -32.02 10.79
C LEU A 352 -17.95 -31.94 9.25
N GLN A 353 -18.26 -33.05 8.56
CA GLN A 353 -18.36 -33.07 7.10
C GLN A 353 -19.51 -32.19 6.57
N GLU A 354 -20.66 -32.16 7.26
CA GLU A 354 -21.80 -31.28 6.92
C GLU A 354 -21.45 -29.80 7.10
N SER A 355 -20.73 -29.45 8.17
CA SER A 355 -20.25 -28.09 8.43
C SER A 355 -19.22 -27.64 7.38
N LEU A 356 -18.23 -28.48 7.05
CA LEU A 356 -17.23 -28.19 6.03
C LEU A 356 -17.87 -28.05 4.65
N TYR A 357 -18.75 -28.97 4.26
CA TYR A 357 -19.52 -28.88 3.01
C TYR A 357 -20.30 -27.56 2.92
N SER A 358 -21.02 -27.18 3.98
CA SER A 358 -21.81 -25.95 4.00
C SER A 358 -20.95 -24.68 3.90
N GLN A 359 -19.82 -24.63 4.61
CA GLN A 359 -18.89 -23.50 4.56
C GLN A 359 -18.27 -23.32 3.17
N PHE A 360 -17.75 -24.39 2.56
CA PHE A 360 -17.16 -24.34 1.22
C PHE A 360 -18.22 -24.07 0.14
N LEU A 361 -19.46 -24.55 0.30
CA LEU A 361 -20.56 -24.23 -0.62
C LEU A 361 -20.92 -22.74 -0.58
N LEU A 362 -21.04 -22.16 0.62
CA LEU A 362 -21.28 -20.72 0.78
C LEU A 362 -20.12 -19.88 0.23
N GLN A 363 -18.88 -20.36 0.37
CA GLN A 363 -17.70 -19.73 -0.23
C GLN A 363 -17.74 -19.79 -1.77
N ALA A 364 -18.12 -20.93 -2.37
CA ALA A 364 -18.27 -21.06 -3.81
C ALA A 364 -19.34 -20.10 -4.37
N GLU A 365 -20.51 -20.04 -3.75
CA GLU A 365 -21.58 -19.11 -4.15
C GLU A 365 -21.15 -17.64 -3.99
N SER A 366 -20.41 -17.31 -2.92
CA SER A 366 -19.82 -15.98 -2.75
C SER A 366 -18.86 -15.60 -3.89
N ILE A 367 -17.99 -16.52 -4.32
CA ILE A 367 -17.08 -16.27 -5.45
C ILE A 367 -17.86 -16.18 -6.78
N ARG A 368 -18.89 -17.01 -6.98
CA ARG A 368 -19.79 -16.92 -8.16
C ARG A 368 -20.49 -15.57 -8.24
N ILE A 369 -21.00 -15.05 -7.12
CA ILE A 369 -21.62 -13.71 -7.04
C ILE A 369 -20.58 -12.62 -7.36
N GLN A 370 -19.37 -12.71 -6.82
CA GLN A 370 -18.28 -11.75 -7.10
C GLN A 370 -17.84 -11.77 -8.58
N ASN A 371 -17.85 -12.93 -9.22
CA ASN A 371 -17.56 -13.06 -10.66
C ASN A 371 -18.72 -12.61 -11.56
N ALA A 372 -19.96 -12.69 -11.07
CA ALA A 372 -21.13 -12.15 -11.76
C ALA A 372 -21.27 -10.62 -11.61
N ASP A 373 -20.67 -10.02 -10.57
CA ASP A 373 -20.66 -8.57 -10.35
C ASP A 373 -19.81 -7.84 -11.40
N LYS A 374 -20.49 -7.22 -12.36
CA LYS A 374 -19.87 -6.43 -13.44
C LYS A 374 -19.50 -5.00 -13.03
N THR A 375 -19.82 -4.56 -11.82
CA THR A 375 -19.55 -3.19 -11.34
C THR A 375 -18.06 -2.85 -11.48
N SER A 376 -17.74 -1.71 -12.09
CA SER A 376 -16.33 -1.28 -12.23
C SER A 376 -15.66 -1.16 -10.87
N THR A 377 -14.40 -1.58 -10.79
CA THR A 377 -13.59 -1.38 -9.58
C THR A 377 -13.11 0.08 -9.48
N PHE A 378 -13.02 0.76 -10.62
CA PHE A 378 -12.57 2.13 -10.75
C PHE A 378 -13.79 3.03 -10.97
N GLN A 379 -14.17 3.78 -9.94
CA GLN A 379 -15.23 4.78 -10.07
C GLN A 379 -14.59 6.12 -10.45
N VAL A 380 -14.72 6.53 -11.70
CA VAL A 380 -14.28 7.86 -12.15
C VAL A 380 -15.14 8.92 -11.45
N ILE A 381 -14.51 9.76 -10.62
CA ILE A 381 -15.16 10.94 -10.00
C ILE A 381 -15.00 12.15 -10.92
N GLY A 382 -13.78 12.40 -11.37
CA GLY A 382 -13.44 13.47 -12.31
C GLY A 382 -12.99 12.85 -13.63
N PRO A 383 -13.81 12.87 -14.70
CA PRO A 383 -13.38 12.41 -16.03
C PRO A 383 -12.30 13.32 -16.60
N ALA A 384 -11.51 12.82 -17.56
CA ALA A 384 -10.52 13.63 -18.25
C ALA A 384 -11.19 14.76 -19.04
N GLU A 385 -10.73 15.99 -18.86
CA GLU A 385 -11.21 17.17 -19.60
C GLU A 385 -10.10 17.70 -20.53
N VAL A 386 -10.51 18.38 -21.61
CA VAL A 386 -9.56 19.03 -22.53
C VAL A 386 -9.03 20.30 -21.84
N PRO A 387 -7.71 20.42 -21.60
CA PRO A 387 -7.16 21.55 -20.87
C PRO A 387 -7.33 22.89 -21.59
N GLU A 388 -8.09 23.81 -20.98
CA GLU A 388 -8.30 25.17 -21.50
C GLU A 388 -7.02 26.02 -21.47
N LYS A 389 -6.19 25.81 -20.44
CA LYS A 389 -4.98 26.57 -20.14
C LYS A 389 -3.77 25.63 -20.16
N LYS A 390 -2.63 26.18 -20.58
CA LYS A 390 -1.35 25.48 -20.50
C LYS A 390 -0.88 25.32 -19.06
N SER A 391 -0.17 24.23 -18.83
CA SER A 391 0.34 23.83 -17.52
C SER A 391 1.79 24.28 -17.36
N ALA A 392 2.62 24.05 -18.39
CA ALA A 392 3.99 24.51 -18.43
C ALA A 392 4.37 25.11 -19.81
N PRO A 393 5.53 25.80 -19.88
CA PRO A 393 6.22 26.42 -18.76
C PRO A 393 5.56 27.75 -18.35
N SER A 394 5.72 28.12 -17.08
CA SER A 394 5.35 29.44 -16.57
C SER A 394 6.33 30.50 -17.09
N ARG A 395 6.08 31.00 -18.32
CA ARG A 395 6.95 31.97 -19.05
C ARG A 395 7.38 33.18 -18.21
N ALA A 396 6.52 33.66 -17.30
CA ALA A 396 6.84 34.73 -16.35
C ALA A 396 7.89 34.32 -15.30
N MET A 397 7.86 33.09 -14.81
CA MET A 397 8.85 32.56 -13.86
C MET A 397 10.20 32.32 -14.52
N ILE A 398 10.22 31.80 -15.76
CA ILE A 398 11.45 31.73 -16.58
C ILE A 398 12.09 33.12 -16.71
N MET A 399 11.28 34.15 -16.99
CA MET A 399 11.75 35.54 -17.08
C MET A 399 12.36 36.05 -15.77
N VAL A 400 11.67 35.86 -14.63
CA VAL A 400 12.14 36.33 -13.33
C VAL A 400 13.43 35.60 -12.91
N VAL A 401 13.43 34.26 -12.96
CA VAL A 401 14.57 33.44 -12.55
C VAL A 401 15.76 33.63 -13.49
N GLY A 402 15.53 33.65 -14.82
CA GLY A 402 16.56 33.88 -15.81
C GLY A 402 17.20 35.27 -15.71
N THR A 403 16.39 36.32 -15.49
CA THR A 403 16.90 37.69 -15.28
C THR A 403 17.69 37.81 -13.99
N ALA A 404 17.23 37.19 -12.89
CA ALA A 404 17.96 37.15 -11.63
C ALA A 404 19.30 36.42 -11.77
N GLY A 405 19.31 35.24 -12.42
CA GLY A 405 20.54 34.48 -12.71
C GLY A 405 21.52 35.27 -13.56
N ALA A 406 21.04 35.94 -14.62
CA ALA A 406 21.86 36.81 -15.45
C ALA A 406 22.42 38.02 -14.67
N PHE A 407 21.66 38.59 -13.72
CA PHE A 407 22.16 39.66 -12.85
C PHE A 407 23.30 39.19 -11.94
N PHE A 408 23.15 38.04 -11.28
CA PHE A 408 24.23 37.46 -10.47
C PHE A 408 25.46 37.11 -11.30
N LEU A 409 25.28 36.55 -12.50
CA LEU A 409 26.37 36.27 -13.44
C LEU A 409 27.07 37.57 -13.86
N ALA A 410 26.32 38.63 -14.16
CA ALA A 410 26.86 39.93 -14.56
C ALA A 410 27.65 40.61 -13.42
N VAL A 411 27.17 40.50 -12.18
CA VAL A 411 27.88 40.92 -10.96
C VAL A 411 29.19 40.13 -10.78
N PHE A 412 29.16 38.80 -10.94
CA PHE A 412 30.35 37.96 -10.87
C PHE A 412 31.37 38.33 -11.96
N LEU A 413 30.93 38.48 -13.21
CA LEU A 413 31.77 38.92 -14.32
C LEU A 413 32.38 40.31 -14.10
N ALA A 414 31.66 41.22 -13.43
CA ALA A 414 32.18 42.52 -13.06
C ALA A 414 33.35 42.43 -12.07
N PHE A 415 33.20 41.64 -10.99
CA PHE A 415 34.30 41.38 -10.05
C PHE A 415 35.47 40.66 -10.73
N PHE A 416 35.21 39.66 -11.57
CA PHE A 416 36.25 38.92 -12.29
C PHE A 416 37.02 39.80 -13.27
N ARG A 417 36.33 40.69 -14.00
CA ARG A 417 36.96 41.68 -14.88
C ARG A 417 37.79 42.70 -14.09
N GLU A 418 37.29 43.15 -12.94
CA GLU A 418 38.05 44.06 -12.07
C GLU A 418 39.31 43.39 -11.54
N TYR A 419 39.21 42.14 -11.06
CA TYR A 419 40.35 41.34 -10.61
C TYR A 419 41.40 41.20 -11.71
N LEU A 420 41.00 40.79 -12.92
CA LEU A 420 41.89 40.73 -14.09
C LEU A 420 42.51 42.08 -14.47
N GLN A 421 41.86 43.20 -14.17
CA GLN A 421 42.41 44.54 -14.42
C GLN A 421 43.39 44.97 -13.31
N ARG A 422 43.08 44.68 -12.03
CA ARG A 422 43.98 44.91 -10.89
C ARG A 422 45.28 44.10 -11.07
N VAL A 423 45.20 42.80 -11.38
CA VAL A 423 46.38 41.94 -11.62
C VAL A 423 47.24 42.39 -12.82
N LYS A 424 46.66 43.08 -13.82
CA LYS A 424 47.42 43.68 -14.93
C LYS A 424 48.11 44.99 -14.56
N GLN A 425 47.68 45.66 -13.50
CA GLN A 425 48.22 46.93 -13.03
C GLN A 425 49.27 46.73 -11.93
N ASP A 426 49.15 45.66 -11.12
CA ASP A 426 50.12 45.32 -10.08
C ASP A 426 51.24 44.36 -10.58
N PRO A 427 52.52 44.80 -10.59
CA PRO A 427 53.64 43.98 -11.06
C PRO A 427 53.98 42.80 -10.13
N GLU A 428 53.47 42.79 -8.88
CA GLU A 428 53.60 41.68 -7.93
C GLU A 428 52.57 40.57 -8.22
N GLU A 429 51.31 40.94 -8.47
CA GLU A 429 50.23 39.99 -8.77
C GLU A 429 50.40 39.39 -10.19
N GLY A 430 50.87 40.18 -11.15
CA GLY A 430 51.18 39.71 -12.51
C GLY A 430 52.18 38.56 -12.54
N LYS A 431 53.16 38.53 -11.62
CA LYS A 431 54.11 37.41 -11.46
C LYS A 431 53.42 36.12 -10.99
N LYS A 432 52.46 36.21 -10.06
CA LYS A 432 51.66 35.04 -9.62
C LYS A 432 50.85 34.46 -10.78
N LEU A 433 50.25 35.32 -11.61
CA LEU A 433 49.46 34.89 -12.76
C LEU A 433 50.34 34.33 -13.89
N GLN A 434 51.58 34.80 -14.05
CA GLN A 434 52.60 34.16 -14.89
C GLN A 434 53.00 32.78 -14.36
N ALA A 435 53.27 32.64 -13.05
CA ALA A 435 53.60 31.36 -12.43
C ALA A 435 52.49 30.31 -12.59
N ILE A 436 51.21 30.71 -12.49
CA ILE A 436 50.05 29.85 -12.78
C ILE A 436 49.99 29.47 -14.27
N LYS A 437 50.35 30.39 -15.18
CA LYS A 437 50.37 30.13 -16.63
C LYS A 437 51.53 29.22 -17.04
N GLU A 438 52.65 29.27 -16.33
CA GLU A 438 53.78 28.36 -16.50
C GLU A 438 53.48 26.97 -15.92
N SER A 439 52.87 26.88 -14.74
CA SER A 439 52.44 25.58 -14.18
C SER A 439 51.33 24.91 -15.01
N ALA A 440 50.39 25.69 -15.56
CA ALA A 440 49.40 25.18 -16.50
C ALA A 440 50.00 24.71 -17.84
N ARG A 441 51.16 25.25 -18.24
CA ARG A 441 51.93 24.76 -19.41
C ARG A 441 52.76 23.51 -19.12
N LEU A 442 52.95 23.14 -17.85
CA LEU A 442 53.74 21.97 -17.41
C LEU A 442 52.93 20.67 -17.33
N PHE A 443 51.69 20.64 -17.82
CA PHE A 443 51.01 19.39 -18.19
C PHE A 443 51.34 19.03 -19.65
N PRO A 444 52.32 18.14 -19.91
CA PRO A 444 52.55 17.65 -21.27
C PRO A 444 51.33 16.87 -21.75
N LYS A 445 50.93 17.09 -23.01
CA LYS A 445 50.02 16.18 -23.73
C LYS A 445 50.62 14.77 -23.68
N LYS A 446 50.02 13.87 -22.89
CA LYS A 446 50.39 12.46 -22.88
C LYS A 446 49.70 11.77 -24.07
N GLY A 447 50.49 11.28 -25.02
CA GLY A 447 50.08 10.30 -26.03
C GLY A 447 49.30 10.84 -27.23
N ALA A 448 50.01 11.13 -28.34
CA ALA A 448 49.46 11.20 -29.69
C ALA A 448 50.55 10.87 -30.74
N GLN A 449 51.21 9.72 -30.53
CA GLN A 449 52.10 8.95 -31.42
C GLN A 449 52.06 7.51 -30.84
N GLU A 450 51.78 6.43 -31.56
CA GLU A 450 51.39 6.23 -32.98
C GLU A 450 50.08 5.40 -33.06
#